data_AF-A0A2V7U5K5-F1
#
_entry.id   AF-A0A2V7U5K5-F1
#
_cell.length_a   1.000
_cell.length_b   1.000
_cell.length_c   1.000
_cell.angle_alpha   90.00
_cell.angle_beta   90.00
_cell.angle_gamma   90.00
#
_symmetry.space_group_name_H-M   'P 1'
#
loop_
_entity.id
_entity.type
_entity.pdbx_description
1 polymer ?
#
loop_
_entity_poly.entity_id
_entity_poly.type
_entity_poly.pdbx_seq_one_letter_code
_entity_poly.pdbx_strand_id
1 'polypeptide(L)'
;MAVSRPDWTLTHEMVHLAFPNLTSDDHWAEEGLATYVEPLARARLGTLSEDKVWSDLMEGVPKGMPQRGDRGLHGTKEWGRTYWGGALFWLLADMRIREQTRNRRGLPDALDGILDAGGDIRVRWDLLRTLAVADKAVGLTVLSDLYREMGRKPGAADLNDLWRRLGIGRARGRVVYDNSAPLAEVRRAIVSAPRH
;
A
#
# COMPACT_ATOMS: atom_id res chain seq x y z
N MET A 1 -25.18 10.26 -21.63
CA MET A 1 -24.94 8.88 -21.18
C MET A 1 -23.87 8.91 -20.11
N ALA A 2 -24.25 8.69 -18.85
CA ALA A 2 -23.32 8.66 -17.74
C ALA A 2 -22.56 7.34 -17.78
N VAL A 3 -21.23 7.39 -17.98
CA VAL A 3 -20.36 6.23 -17.84
C VAL A 3 -20.36 5.86 -16.36
N SER A 4 -20.95 4.71 -16.06
CA SER A 4 -21.02 4.17 -14.72
C SER A 4 -19.61 3.96 -14.16
N ARG A 5 -19.42 4.24 -12.86
CA ARG A 5 -18.19 4.07 -12.09
C ARG A 5 -18.24 2.83 -11.14
N PRO A 6 -18.78 1.63 -11.47
CA PRO A 6 -19.18 0.68 -10.43
C PRO A 6 -18.09 -0.33 -10.04
N ASP A 7 -17.00 -0.44 -10.80
CA ASP A 7 -16.03 -1.54 -10.65
C ASP A 7 -14.95 -1.26 -9.57
N TRP A 8 -14.53 0.01 -9.43
CA TRP A 8 -13.49 0.40 -8.47
C TRP A 8 -14.00 0.39 -7.02
N THR A 9 -15.23 0.86 -6.77
CA THR A 9 -15.81 0.88 -5.42
C THR A 9 -16.03 -0.53 -4.89
N LEU A 10 -16.55 -1.46 -5.71
CA LEU A 10 -16.81 -2.83 -5.25
C LEU A 10 -15.53 -3.56 -4.85
N THR A 11 -14.46 -3.42 -5.66
CA THR A 11 -13.17 -4.05 -5.34
C THR A 11 -12.52 -3.39 -4.12
N HIS A 12 -12.65 -2.07 -3.96
CA HIS A 12 -12.23 -1.32 -2.76
C HIS A 12 -12.92 -1.84 -1.50
N GLU A 13 -14.25 -2.01 -1.53
CA GLU A 13 -15.03 -2.56 -0.41
C GLU A 13 -14.69 -4.02 -0.12
N MET A 14 -14.36 -4.82 -1.14
CA MET A 14 -13.92 -6.21 -0.94
C MET A 14 -12.56 -6.30 -0.23
N VAL A 15 -11.66 -5.33 -0.41
CA VAL A 15 -10.39 -5.27 0.35
C VAL A 15 -10.67 -4.99 1.82
N HIS A 16 -11.64 -4.12 2.13
CA HIS A 16 -12.05 -3.83 3.50
C HIS A 16 -12.62 -5.07 4.21
N LEU A 17 -13.25 -6.01 3.50
CA LEU A 17 -13.73 -7.27 4.10
C LEU A 17 -12.58 -8.10 4.71
N ALA A 18 -11.37 -7.96 4.18
CA ALA A 18 -10.20 -8.75 4.54
C ALA A 18 -9.30 -8.09 5.60
N PHE A 19 -9.80 -7.05 6.28
CA PHE A 19 -9.03 -6.27 7.26
C PHE A 19 -9.92 -5.87 8.43
N PRO A 20 -9.42 -5.78 9.67
CA PRO A 20 -10.26 -5.41 10.81
C PRO A 20 -10.65 -3.94 10.76
N ASN A 21 -11.88 -3.63 11.20
CA ASN A 21 -12.31 -2.26 11.41
C ASN A 21 -11.41 -1.56 12.44
N LEU A 22 -10.92 -0.35 12.13
CA LEU A 22 -10.09 0.43 13.05
C LEU A 22 -10.86 1.58 13.70
N THR A 23 -10.17 2.30 14.59
CA THR A 23 -10.68 3.55 15.15
C THR A 23 -10.64 4.66 14.10
N SER A 24 -11.43 5.71 14.31
CA SER A 24 -11.53 6.84 13.38
C SER A 24 -10.21 7.60 13.17
N ASP A 25 -9.24 7.44 14.07
CA ASP A 25 -7.91 8.04 13.95
C ASP A 25 -6.96 7.19 13.09
N ASP A 26 -7.31 5.93 12.83
CA ASP A 26 -6.51 5.00 12.03
C ASP A 26 -7.19 4.55 10.73
N HIS A 27 -8.34 5.14 10.36
CA HIS A 27 -9.03 4.89 9.08
C HIS A 27 -8.13 5.09 7.84
N TRP A 28 -7.08 5.91 7.94
CA TRP A 28 -6.08 6.06 6.87
C TRP A 28 -5.42 4.73 6.48
N ALA A 29 -5.29 3.79 7.42
CA ALA A 29 -4.69 2.50 7.17
C ALA A 29 -5.63 1.62 6.34
N GLU A 30 -6.93 1.65 6.62
CA GLU A 30 -7.97 0.96 5.83
C GLU A 30 -8.08 1.57 4.43
N GLU A 31 -8.35 2.87 4.33
CA GLU A 31 -8.55 3.55 3.04
C GLU A 31 -7.29 3.52 2.17
N GLY A 32 -6.13 3.68 2.79
CA GLY A 32 -4.85 3.54 2.12
C GLY A 32 -4.57 2.12 1.63
N LEU A 33 -4.98 1.10 2.39
CA LEU A 33 -4.82 -0.30 1.99
C LEU A 33 -5.62 -0.57 0.73
N ALA A 34 -6.89 -0.17 0.75
CA ALA A 34 -7.78 -0.35 -0.39
C ALA A 34 -7.28 0.45 -1.62
N THR A 35 -6.80 1.68 -1.43
CA THR A 35 -6.18 2.51 -2.50
C THR A 35 -4.96 1.82 -3.13
N TYR A 36 -4.20 1.03 -2.38
CA TYR A 36 -3.02 0.33 -2.86
C TYR A 36 -3.35 -1.06 -3.45
N VAL A 37 -4.18 -1.85 -2.78
CA VAL A 37 -4.46 -3.25 -3.12
C VAL A 37 -5.47 -3.40 -4.25
N GLU A 38 -6.49 -2.54 -4.34
CA GLU A 38 -7.49 -2.60 -5.42
C GLU A 38 -6.87 -2.59 -6.82
N PRO A 39 -6.00 -1.63 -7.19
CA PRO A 39 -5.46 -1.58 -8.54
C PRO A 39 -4.50 -2.75 -8.80
N LEU A 40 -3.81 -3.25 -7.76
CA LEU A 40 -2.96 -4.44 -7.86
C LEU A 40 -3.79 -5.71 -8.11
N ALA A 41 -4.93 -5.87 -7.43
CA ALA A 41 -5.82 -7.01 -7.63
C ALA A 41 -6.33 -7.05 -9.08
N ARG A 42 -6.74 -5.91 -9.62
CA ARG A 42 -7.20 -5.81 -11.03
C ARG A 42 -6.07 -6.01 -12.03
N ALA A 43 -4.86 -5.55 -11.73
CA ALA A 43 -3.69 -5.83 -12.57
C ALA A 43 -3.36 -7.33 -12.60
N ARG A 44 -3.44 -8.01 -11.46
CA ARG A 44 -3.24 -9.47 -11.37
C ARG A 44 -4.32 -10.26 -12.10
N LEU A 45 -5.53 -9.73 -12.21
CA LEU A 45 -6.63 -10.29 -13.02
C LEU A 45 -6.58 -9.87 -14.50
N GLY A 46 -5.63 -9.02 -14.89
CA GLY A 46 -5.50 -8.52 -16.27
C GLY A 46 -6.56 -7.50 -16.70
N THR A 47 -7.37 -6.98 -15.77
CA THR A 47 -8.43 -5.97 -16.04
C THR A 47 -7.94 -4.53 -15.91
N LEU A 48 -6.72 -4.34 -15.37
CA LEU A 48 -5.99 -3.06 -15.32
C LEU A 48 -4.56 -3.30 -15.80
N SER A 49 -3.97 -2.38 -16.56
CA SER A 49 -2.56 -2.53 -16.96
C SER A 49 -1.60 -2.18 -15.81
N GLU A 50 -0.45 -2.85 -15.77
CA GLU A 50 0.65 -2.50 -14.86
C GLU A 50 1.03 -1.01 -14.98
N ASP A 51 1.13 -0.50 -16.21
CA ASP A 51 1.40 0.93 -16.47
C ASP A 51 0.41 1.85 -15.78
N LYS A 52 -0.88 1.48 -15.73
CA LYS A 52 -1.90 2.30 -15.09
C LYS A 52 -1.72 2.29 -13.57
N VAL A 53 -1.43 1.15 -12.96
CA VAL A 53 -1.14 1.03 -11.52
C VAL A 53 0.01 1.96 -11.13
N TRP A 54 1.16 1.85 -11.82
CA TRP A 54 2.32 2.67 -11.51
C TRP A 54 2.11 4.14 -11.84
N SER A 55 1.43 4.45 -12.94
CA SER A 55 1.07 5.83 -13.29
C SER A 55 0.24 6.49 -12.19
N ASP A 56 -0.78 5.80 -11.69
CA ASP A 56 -1.67 6.29 -10.63
C ASP A 56 -0.92 6.48 -9.31
N LEU A 57 -0.07 5.53 -8.93
CA LEU A 57 0.77 5.67 -7.74
C LEU A 57 1.72 6.86 -7.84
N MET A 58 2.38 7.05 -8.99
CA MET A 58 3.27 8.21 -9.21
C MET A 58 2.54 9.56 -9.13
N GLU A 59 1.27 9.63 -9.56
CA GLU A 59 0.45 10.85 -9.51
C GLU A 59 -0.23 11.06 -8.15
N GLY A 60 -0.61 9.97 -7.49
CA GLY A 60 -1.37 9.96 -6.27
C GLY A 60 -0.52 10.15 -5.03
N VAL A 61 0.55 9.36 -4.87
CA VAL A 61 1.43 9.37 -3.68
C VAL A 61 1.92 10.78 -3.30
N PRO A 62 2.34 11.67 -4.23
CA PRO A 62 2.72 13.04 -3.87
C PRO A 62 1.63 13.83 -3.12
N LYS A 63 0.34 13.54 -3.36
CA LYS A 63 -0.80 14.19 -2.69
C LYS A 63 -0.95 13.76 -1.22
N GLY A 64 -0.33 12.64 -0.84
CA GLY A 64 -0.33 12.11 0.53
C GLY A 64 0.88 12.51 1.36
N MET A 65 1.83 13.25 0.76
CA MET A 65 3.04 13.70 1.45
C MET A 65 2.71 14.77 2.50
N PRO A 66 3.43 14.78 3.63
CA PRO A 66 3.25 15.81 4.64
C PRO A 66 3.63 17.20 4.15
N GLN A 67 2.82 18.17 4.52
CA GLN A 67 3.18 19.58 4.43
C GLN A 67 3.90 20.04 5.70
N ARG A 68 4.51 21.23 5.63
CA ARG A 68 5.20 21.82 6.77
C ARG A 68 4.22 22.04 7.92
N GLY A 69 4.48 21.41 9.05
CA GLY A 69 3.66 21.52 10.27
C GLY A 69 2.69 20.36 10.47
N ASP A 70 2.57 19.46 9.49
CA ASP A 70 1.72 18.28 9.63
C ASP A 70 2.26 17.30 10.68
N ARG A 71 1.33 16.56 11.29
CA ARG A 71 1.62 15.37 12.11
C ARG A 71 1.73 14.13 11.22
N GLY A 72 1.90 12.96 11.85
CA GLY A 72 1.80 11.69 11.14
C GLY A 72 0.39 11.36 10.66
N LEU A 73 0.23 10.18 10.08
CA LEU A 73 -1.05 9.71 9.53
C LEU A 73 -2.09 9.44 10.62
N HIS A 74 -1.67 9.09 11.85
CA HIS A 74 -2.61 8.89 12.95
C HIS A 74 -3.37 10.19 13.27
N GLY A 75 -4.70 10.10 13.25
CA GLY A 75 -5.61 11.22 13.45
C GLY A 75 -5.77 12.14 12.24
N THR A 76 -5.14 11.84 11.09
CA THR A 76 -5.30 12.68 9.89
C THR A 76 -6.73 12.64 9.37
N LYS A 77 -7.24 13.81 8.94
CA LYS A 77 -8.55 13.94 8.26
C LYS A 77 -8.39 14.47 6.84
N GLU A 78 -7.15 14.69 6.41
CA GLU A 78 -6.83 15.21 5.08
C GLU A 78 -6.98 14.10 4.04
N TRP A 79 -7.84 14.32 3.04
CA TRP A 79 -8.14 13.32 2.01
C TRP A 79 -6.88 12.75 1.35
N GLY A 80 -5.93 13.61 0.95
CA GLY A 80 -4.69 13.17 0.33
C GLY A 80 -3.87 12.24 1.23
N ARG A 81 -3.83 12.53 2.53
CA ARG A 81 -3.08 11.75 3.52
C ARG A 81 -3.77 10.43 3.85
N THR A 82 -5.10 10.44 3.98
CA THR A 82 -5.90 9.25 4.25
C THR A 82 -5.74 8.22 3.13
N TYR A 83 -5.90 8.62 1.87
CA TYR A 83 -5.86 7.69 0.73
C TYR A 83 -4.43 7.47 0.24
N TRP A 84 -3.74 8.54 -0.18
CA TRP A 84 -2.42 8.41 -0.82
C TRP A 84 -1.27 8.32 0.17
N GLY A 85 -1.40 8.89 1.36
CA GLY A 85 -0.43 8.72 2.44
C GLY A 85 -0.49 7.30 3.02
N GLY A 86 -1.70 6.76 3.19
CA GLY A 86 -1.90 5.35 3.52
C GLY A 86 -1.44 4.41 2.39
N ALA A 87 -1.72 4.70 1.13
CA ALA A 87 -1.21 3.90 0.01
C ALA A 87 0.33 3.89 -0.05
N LEU A 88 0.98 5.02 0.24
CA LEU A 88 2.44 5.09 0.36
C LEU A 88 2.94 4.20 1.51
N PHE A 89 2.27 4.21 2.66
CA PHE A 89 2.62 3.33 3.79
C PHE A 89 2.60 1.86 3.36
N TRP A 90 1.54 1.40 2.68
CA TRP A 90 1.42 0.01 2.24
C TRP A 90 2.37 -0.37 1.10
N LEU A 91 2.64 0.56 0.17
CA LEU A 91 3.67 0.37 -0.85
C LEU A 91 5.05 0.16 -0.21
N LEU A 92 5.42 1.02 0.74
CA LEU A 92 6.69 0.89 1.45
C LEU A 92 6.76 -0.40 2.28
N ALA A 93 5.64 -0.81 2.88
CA ALA A 93 5.55 -2.08 3.61
C ALA A 93 5.79 -3.28 2.68
N ASP A 94 5.05 -3.38 1.56
CA ASP A 94 5.20 -4.47 0.60
C ASP A 94 6.64 -4.52 0.05
N MET A 95 7.20 -3.36 -0.31
CA MET A 95 8.58 -3.25 -0.76
C MET A 95 9.59 -3.73 0.27
N ARG A 96 9.51 -3.26 1.52
CA ARG A 96 10.46 -3.61 2.60
C ARG A 96 10.35 -5.10 2.96
N ILE A 97 9.15 -5.67 3.00
CA ILE A 97 8.93 -7.11 3.24
C ILE A 97 9.60 -7.92 2.12
N ARG A 98 9.33 -7.57 0.86
CA ARG A 98 9.90 -8.25 -0.30
C ARG A 98 11.42 -8.13 -0.36
N GLU A 99 11.97 -6.95 -0.08
CA GLU A 99 13.41 -6.73 -0.05
C GLU A 99 14.09 -7.59 1.03
N GLN A 100 13.58 -7.56 2.27
CA GLN A 100 14.17 -8.29 3.40
C GLN A 100 14.00 -9.81 3.29
N THR A 101 12.91 -10.28 2.66
CA THR A 101 12.67 -11.71 2.46
C THR A 101 13.18 -12.26 1.14
N ARG A 102 13.74 -11.41 0.27
CA ARG A 102 14.12 -11.74 -1.12
C ARG A 102 12.94 -12.28 -1.94
N ASN A 103 11.83 -11.54 -1.94
CA ASN A 103 10.56 -11.87 -2.59
C ASN A 103 9.89 -13.19 -2.13
N ARG A 104 10.33 -13.78 -1.02
CA ARG A 104 9.66 -14.97 -0.45
C ARG A 104 8.36 -14.64 0.26
N ARG A 105 8.20 -13.40 0.73
CA ARG A 105 6.98 -12.86 1.34
C ARG A 105 6.67 -11.50 0.74
N GLY A 106 5.41 -11.10 0.80
CA GLY A 106 4.94 -9.73 0.52
C GLY A 106 3.77 -9.33 1.40
N LEU A 107 3.14 -8.22 1.08
CA LEU A 107 1.94 -7.75 1.76
C LEU A 107 0.80 -8.79 1.79
N PRO A 108 0.55 -9.60 0.73
CA PRO A 108 -0.46 -10.66 0.80
C PRO A 108 -0.25 -11.62 1.97
N ASP A 109 0.98 -12.08 2.24
CA ASP A 109 1.28 -12.95 3.37
C ASP A 109 0.98 -12.29 4.74
N ALA A 110 1.20 -10.97 4.84
CA ALA A 110 0.86 -10.20 6.03
C ALA A 110 -0.65 -10.07 6.24
N LEU A 111 -1.41 -9.86 5.15
CA LEU A 111 -2.87 -9.79 5.19
C LEU A 111 -3.50 -11.15 5.51
N ASP A 112 -3.00 -12.22 4.89
CA ASP A 112 -3.41 -13.60 5.19
C ASP A 112 -3.20 -13.91 6.68
N GLY A 113 -2.08 -13.50 7.26
CA GLY A 113 -1.82 -13.68 8.69
C GLY A 113 -2.75 -12.88 9.62
N ILE A 114 -3.23 -11.70 9.19
CA ILE A 114 -4.26 -10.95 9.92
C ILE A 114 -5.58 -11.71 9.88
N LEU A 115 -5.98 -12.20 8.69
CA LEU A 115 -7.20 -12.98 8.49
C LEU A 115 -7.19 -14.29 9.31
N ASP A 116 -6.10 -15.05 9.26
CA ASP A 116 -5.92 -16.29 10.02
C ASP A 116 -6.00 -16.07 11.54
N ALA A 117 -5.64 -14.87 12.00
CA ALA A 117 -5.77 -14.44 13.39
C ALA A 117 -7.17 -13.90 13.74
N GLY A 118 -8.12 -13.93 12.80
CA GLY A 118 -9.51 -13.48 12.95
C GLY A 118 -9.71 -11.97 12.79
N GLY A 119 -8.78 -11.27 12.14
CA GLY A 119 -8.85 -9.83 11.87
C GLY A 119 -9.57 -9.52 10.57
N ASP A 120 -10.89 -9.65 10.56
CA ASP A 120 -11.74 -9.24 9.43
C ASP A 120 -12.67 -8.09 9.82
N ILE A 121 -13.42 -7.58 8.84
CA ILE A 121 -14.29 -6.41 9.03
C ILE A 121 -15.31 -6.56 10.16
N ARG A 122 -15.66 -7.78 10.60
CA ARG A 122 -16.66 -8.01 11.65
C ARG A 122 -16.12 -7.67 13.05
N VAL A 123 -14.81 -7.54 13.20
CA VAL A 123 -14.17 -7.22 14.47
C VAL A 123 -13.50 -5.86 14.43
N ARG A 124 -13.40 -5.22 15.59
CA ARG A 124 -12.65 -3.98 15.78
C ARG A 124 -11.32 -4.28 16.46
N TRP A 125 -10.22 -3.94 15.80
CA TRP A 125 -8.87 -4.08 16.38
C TRP A 125 -8.21 -2.70 16.54
N ASP A 126 -7.28 -2.63 17.48
CA ASP A 126 -6.32 -1.54 17.57
C ASP A 126 -5.29 -1.66 16.44
N LEU A 127 -4.88 -0.55 15.82
CA LEU A 127 -3.96 -0.58 14.68
C LEU A 127 -2.60 -1.21 15.05
N LEU A 128 -2.04 -0.91 16.22
CA LEU A 128 -0.75 -1.49 16.64
C LEU A 128 -0.86 -3.00 16.78
N ARG A 129 -1.98 -3.51 17.30
CA ARG A 129 -2.25 -4.96 17.31
C ARG A 129 -2.27 -5.51 15.89
N THR A 130 -3.01 -4.89 14.97
CA THR A 130 -3.13 -5.35 13.58
C THR A 130 -1.77 -5.41 12.89
N LEU A 131 -0.96 -4.36 13.01
CA LEU A 131 0.38 -4.30 12.43
C LEU A 131 1.33 -5.32 13.07
N ALA A 132 1.25 -5.55 14.38
CA ALA A 132 2.06 -6.57 15.06
C ALA A 132 1.72 -8.00 14.61
N VAL A 133 0.44 -8.29 14.33
CA VAL A 133 0.01 -9.58 13.77
C VAL A 133 0.54 -9.77 12.35
N ALA A 134 0.41 -8.75 11.50
CA ALA A 134 0.97 -8.76 10.15
C ALA A 134 2.49 -8.98 10.16
N ASP A 135 3.22 -8.25 11.00
CA ASP A 135 4.66 -8.38 11.20
C ASP A 135 5.05 -9.81 11.60
N LYS A 136 4.32 -10.41 12.55
CA LYS A 136 4.52 -11.80 12.97
C LYS A 136 4.32 -12.79 11.82
N ALA A 137 3.32 -12.56 10.97
CA ALA A 137 3.02 -13.44 9.85
C ALA A 137 4.15 -13.51 8.81
N VAL A 138 4.82 -12.38 8.56
CA VAL A 138 5.97 -12.31 7.65
C VAL A 138 7.32 -12.51 8.34
N GLY A 139 7.34 -12.59 9.68
CA GLY A 139 8.54 -12.78 10.49
C GLY A 139 9.46 -11.56 10.53
N LEU A 140 8.91 -10.35 10.37
CA LEU A 140 9.64 -9.06 10.34
C LEU A 140 8.99 -8.05 11.31
N THR A 141 9.52 -6.82 11.37
CA THR A 141 8.93 -5.69 12.11
C THR A 141 8.58 -4.50 11.21
N VAL A 142 8.51 -4.73 9.90
CA VAL A 142 8.39 -3.69 8.86
C VAL A 142 7.20 -2.77 9.10
N LEU A 143 6.02 -3.32 9.40
CA LEU A 143 4.79 -2.54 9.50
C LEU A 143 4.78 -1.68 10.76
N SER A 144 5.16 -2.25 11.90
CA SER A 144 5.26 -1.52 13.17
C SER A 144 6.33 -0.43 13.12
N ASP A 145 7.46 -0.68 12.44
CA ASP A 145 8.53 0.29 12.26
C ASP A 145 8.08 1.46 11.37
N LEU A 146 7.44 1.15 10.24
CA LEU A 146 6.83 2.15 9.36
C LEU A 146 5.77 2.99 10.10
N TYR A 147 4.99 2.40 11.00
CA TYR A 147 3.99 3.17 11.76
C TYR A 147 4.66 4.18 12.70
N ARG A 148 5.82 3.84 13.28
CA ARG A 148 6.61 4.78 14.07
C ARG A 148 7.20 5.91 13.22
N GLU A 149 7.48 5.64 11.94
CA GLU A 149 8.04 6.61 10.98
C GLU A 149 7.00 7.53 10.33
N MET A 150 5.81 7.00 10.01
CA MET A 150 4.78 7.68 9.19
C MET A 150 3.44 7.84 9.91
N GLY A 151 3.09 6.92 10.81
CA GLY A 151 1.87 7.00 11.60
C GLY A 151 1.98 8.08 12.69
N ARG A 152 3.10 8.09 13.43
CA ARG A 152 3.33 9.03 14.54
C ARG A 152 4.09 10.29 14.17
N LYS A 153 4.82 10.27 13.05
CA LYS A 153 5.61 11.39 12.55
C LYS A 153 5.16 11.70 11.13
N PRO A 154 5.33 12.93 10.63
CA PRO A 154 4.88 13.31 9.29
C PRO A 154 5.36 12.39 8.17
N GLY A 155 6.46 11.65 8.38
CA GLY A 155 7.15 10.89 7.36
C GLY A 155 8.14 11.78 6.59
N ALA A 156 9.11 11.16 5.94
CA ALA A 156 10.13 11.86 5.14
C ALA A 156 10.55 11.01 3.93
N ALA A 157 9.60 10.28 3.34
CA ALA A 157 9.89 9.42 2.20
C ALA A 157 10.42 10.26 1.03
N ASP A 158 11.60 9.92 0.53
CA ASP A 158 12.12 10.48 -0.71
C ASP A 158 11.45 9.77 -1.89
N LEU A 159 10.45 10.43 -2.48
CA LEU A 159 9.70 9.87 -3.61
C LEU A 159 10.58 9.71 -4.85
N ASN A 160 11.58 10.57 -5.05
CA ASN A 160 12.49 10.45 -6.18
C ASN A 160 13.35 9.20 -6.01
N ASP A 161 13.88 8.96 -4.81
CA ASP A 161 14.63 7.75 -4.50
C ASP A 161 13.76 6.49 -4.61
N LEU A 162 12.52 6.54 -4.11
CA LEU A 162 11.54 5.46 -4.21
C LEU A 162 11.35 4.99 -5.65
N TRP A 163 10.99 5.91 -6.55
CA TRP A 163 10.75 5.58 -7.95
C TRP A 163 12.03 5.12 -8.66
N ARG A 164 13.17 5.76 -8.35
CA ARG A 164 14.49 5.38 -8.89
C ARG A 164 14.87 3.96 -8.49
N ARG A 165 14.72 3.57 -7.21
CA ARG A 165 15.04 2.21 -6.74
C ARG A 165 14.15 1.15 -7.37
N LEU A 166 12.86 1.44 -7.53
CA LEU A 166 11.93 0.58 -8.26
C LEU A 166 12.20 0.54 -9.77
N GLY A 167 12.99 1.47 -10.30
CA GLY A 167 13.24 1.60 -11.74
C GLY A 167 11.99 2.03 -12.49
N ILE A 168 11.20 2.95 -11.93
CA ILE A 168 9.99 3.49 -12.55
C ILE A 168 10.27 4.96 -12.90
N GLY A 169 9.99 5.33 -14.14
CA GLY A 169 10.09 6.71 -14.60
C GLY A 169 8.95 7.08 -15.55
N ARG A 170 9.01 8.30 -16.07
CA ARG A 170 8.12 8.78 -17.14
C ARG A 170 8.91 9.24 -18.36
N ALA A 171 8.51 8.78 -19.54
CA ALA A 171 9.01 9.30 -20.81
C ALA A 171 7.85 9.49 -21.78
N ARG A 172 7.73 10.69 -22.36
CA ARG A 172 6.68 11.04 -23.35
C ARG A 172 5.26 10.69 -22.86
N GLY A 173 4.99 10.94 -21.58
CA GLY A 173 3.68 10.67 -20.96
C GLY A 173 3.37 9.20 -20.68
N ARG A 174 4.34 8.29 -20.85
CA ARG A 174 4.19 6.86 -20.53
C ARG A 174 5.12 6.46 -19.41
N VAL A 175 4.71 5.45 -18.65
CA VAL A 175 5.59 4.79 -17.66
C VAL A 175 6.70 4.09 -18.42
N VAL A 176 7.93 4.21 -17.90
CA VAL A 176 9.09 3.47 -18.39
C VAL A 176 9.73 2.71 -17.25
N TYR A 177 10.28 1.54 -17.57
CA TYR A 177 10.88 0.65 -16.60
C TYR A 177 12.37 0.47 -16.85
N ASP A 178 13.16 0.69 -15.82
CA ASP A 178 14.55 0.24 -15.74
C ASP A 178 14.57 -1.12 -15.05
N ASN A 179 14.96 -2.17 -15.79
CA ASN A 179 15.07 -3.53 -15.29
C ASN A 179 16.40 -3.81 -14.58
N SER A 180 17.34 -2.87 -14.62
CA SER A 180 18.62 -2.93 -13.89
C SER A 180 18.56 -2.24 -12.52
N ALA A 181 17.45 -1.55 -12.22
CA ALA A 181 17.27 -0.86 -10.95
C ALA A 181 17.31 -1.83 -9.75
N PRO A 182 17.80 -1.39 -8.58
CA PRO A 182 18.02 -2.28 -7.44
C PRO A 182 16.79 -3.09 -6.99
N LEU A 183 15.58 -2.52 -7.12
CA LEU A 183 14.32 -3.14 -6.73
C LEU A 183 13.45 -3.51 -7.94
N ALA A 184 14.02 -3.70 -9.14
CA ALA A 184 13.26 -4.09 -10.33
C ALA A 184 12.52 -5.43 -10.16
N GLU A 185 13.13 -6.41 -9.48
CA GLU A 185 12.45 -7.69 -9.16
C GLU A 185 11.32 -7.50 -8.16
N VAL A 186 11.50 -6.63 -7.17
CA VAL A 186 10.44 -6.29 -6.20
C VAL A 186 9.27 -5.61 -6.92
N ARG A 187 9.55 -4.64 -7.81
CA ARG A 187 8.54 -3.99 -8.65
C ARG A 187 7.70 -5.02 -9.40
N ARG A 188 8.34 -5.96 -10.11
CA ARG A 188 7.64 -7.02 -10.84
C ARG A 188 6.80 -7.91 -9.91
N ALA A 189 7.34 -8.26 -8.75
CA ALA A 189 6.65 -9.14 -7.81
C ALA A 189 5.42 -8.49 -7.15
N ILE A 190 5.39 -7.15 -7.00
CA ILE A 190 4.23 -6.41 -6.46
C ILE A 190 3.01 -6.59 -7.37
N VAL A 191 3.17 -6.44 -8.68
CA VAL A 191 2.06 -6.49 -9.66
C VAL A 191 1.77 -7.89 -10.19
N SER A 192 2.68 -8.84 -10.01
CA SER A 192 2.47 -10.23 -10.38
C SER A 192 1.49 -10.91 -9.41
N ALA A 193 0.72 -11.88 -9.91
CA ALA A 193 -0.06 -12.76 -9.04
C ALA A 193 0.89 -13.60 -8.17
N PRO A 194 0.53 -13.90 -6.90
CA PRO A 194 1.27 -14.86 -6.09
C PRO A 194 1.44 -16.18 -6.85
N ARG A 195 2.65 -16.74 -6.84
CA ARG A 195 2.85 -18.11 -7.33
C ARG A 195 2.42 -19.04 -6.19
N HIS A 196 1.28 -19.72 -6.37
CA HIS A 196 0.85 -20.81 -5.50
C HIS A 196 1.73 -22.04 -5.69
#